data_AF-A0A645GMP7-F1
#
_entry.id   AF-A0A645GMP7-F1
#
_cell.length_a   1.000
_cell.length_b   1.000
_cell.length_c   1.000
_cell.angle_alpha   90.00
_cell.angle_beta   90.00
_cell.angle_gamma   90.00
#
_symmetry.space_group_name_H-M   'P 1'
#
loop_
_entity.id
_entity.type
_entity.pdbx_description
1 polymer ?
#
loop_
_entity_poly.entity_id
_entity_poly.type
_entity_poly.pdbx_seq_one_letter_code
_entity_poly.pdbx_strand_id
1 'polypeptide(L)' 'MTEMQKLMGKAKFEELLGDLIFKPPGKPTLVPNSDKRPAINVVNAKNEFNEIMED' A
#
# COMPACT_ATOMS: atom_id res chain seq x y z
N MET A 1 13.31 0.46 -2.36
CA MET A 1 14.09 -0.75 -2.71
C MET A 1 14.88 -1.18 -1.49
N THR A 2 14.77 -2.43 -1.07
CA THR A 2 15.55 -2.97 0.06
C THR A 2 16.99 -3.27 -0.38
N GLU A 3 17.94 -3.31 0.56
CA GLU A 3 19.35 -3.58 0.24
C GLU A 3 19.58 -4.96 -0.40
N MET A 4 18.80 -5.98 0.01
CA MET A 4 18.83 -7.31 -0.60
C MET A 4 18.42 -7.28 -2.08
N GLN A 5 17.36 -6.55 -2.41
CA GLN A 5 16.90 -6.40 -3.80
C GLN A 5 17.95 -5.66 -4.65
N LYS A 6 18.66 -4.67 -4.09
CA LYS A 6 19.74 -3.96 -4.77
C LYS A 6 20.92 -4.89 -5.07
N LEU A 7 21.32 -5.73 -4.11
CA LEU A 7 22.45 -6.67 -4.26
C LEU A 7 22.16 -7.76 -5.31
N MET A 8 20.93 -8.28 -5.34
CA MET A 8 20.55 -9.39 -6.22
C MET A 8 20.12 -8.95 -7.63
N GLY A 9 19.73 -7.67 -7.78
CA GLY A 9 19.08 -7.15 -8.98
C GLY A 9 17.60 -7.51 -9.05
N LYS A 10 16.81 -6.64 -9.71
CA LYS A 10 15.34 -6.73 -9.73
C LYS A 10 14.83 -8.06 -10.28
N ALA A 11 15.38 -8.52 -11.42
CA ALA A 11 14.90 -9.73 -12.10
C ALA A 11 15.03 -10.99 -11.22
N LYS A 12 16.24 -11.24 -10.69
CA LYS A 12 16.53 -12.43 -9.87
C LYS A 12 15.80 -12.41 -8.53
N PHE A 13 15.62 -11.23 -7.94
CA PHE A 13 14.88 -11.08 -6.70
C PHE A 13 13.39 -11.39 -6.87
N GLU A 14 12.78 -10.91 -7.96
CA GLU A 14 11.36 -11.08 -8.24
C GLU A 14 11.04 -12.54 -8.65
N GLU A 15 11.92 -13.21 -9.41
CA GLU A 15 11.82 -14.63 -9.75
C GLU A 15 11.84 -15.54 -8.51
N LEU A 16 12.76 -15.30 -7.56
CA LEU A 16 12.98 -16.20 -6.43
C LEU A 16 12.10 -15.91 -5.23
N LEU A 17 11.85 -14.63 -4.95
CA LEU A 17 11.24 -14.18 -3.70
C LEU A 17 9.94 -13.41 -3.92
N GLY A 18 9.55 -13.11 -5.17
CA GLY A 18 8.36 -12.32 -5.49
C GLY A 18 7.10 -12.80 -4.78
N ASP A 19 6.86 -14.11 -4.83
CA ASP A 19 5.69 -14.75 -4.22
C ASP A 19 5.72 -14.79 -2.69
N LEU A 20 6.89 -14.57 -2.09
CA LEU A 20 7.09 -14.53 -0.63
C LEU A 20 7.06 -13.10 -0.07
N ILE A 21 6.89 -12.08 -0.93
CA ILE A 21 6.82 -10.69 -0.51
C ILE A 21 5.39 -10.34 -0.14
N PHE A 22 5.16 -10.10 1.15
CA PHE A 22 3.97 -9.40 1.60
C PHE A 22 4.15 -7.89 1.43
N LYS A 23 3.34 -7.28 0.55
CA LYS A 23 3.23 -5.81 0.48
C LYS A 23 2.11 -5.38 1.42
N PRO A 24 2.41 -4.67 2.53
CA PRO A 24 1.36 -4.17 3.39
C PRO A 24 0.46 -3.22 2.59
N PRO A 25 -0.85 -3.25 2.81
CA PRO A 25 -1.75 -2.27 2.21
C PRO A 25 -1.32 -0.86 2.64
N GLY A 26 -1.39 0.09 1.70
CA GLY A 26 -1.16 1.50 2.01
C GLY A 26 -2.22 2.07 2.95
N LYS A 27 -1.99 3.28 3.45
CA LYS A 27 -3.01 4.00 4.22
C LYS A 27 -4.28 4.19 3.38
N PRO A 28 -5.47 4.05 3.98
CA PRO A 28 -6.72 4.27 3.26
C PRO A 28 -6.83 5.74 2.81
N THR A 29 -7.56 5.95 1.72
CA THR A 29 -7.91 7.26 1.17
C THR A 29 -9.42 7.45 1.18
N LEU A 30 -9.85 8.69 1.31
CA LEU A 30 -11.28 9.03 1.21
C LEU A 30 -11.75 8.82 -0.23
N VAL A 31 -12.93 8.23 -0.37
CA VAL A 31 -13.53 7.89 -1.67
C VAL A 31 -15.00 8.34 -1.69
N PRO A 32 -15.59 8.58 -2.87
CA PRO A 32 -17.00 8.93 -2.98
C PRO A 32 -17.94 7.80 -2.50
N ASN A 33 -19.18 8.16 -2.14
CA ASN A 33 -20.22 7.20 -1.72
C ASN A 33 -20.61 6.17 -2.80
N SER A 34 -20.16 6.33 -4.04
CA SER A 34 -20.36 5.36 -5.12
C SER A 34 -19.37 4.19 -5.07
N ASP A 35 -18.33 4.24 -4.23
CA ASP A 35 -17.41 3.13 -4.03
C ASP A 35 -18.13 1.94 -3.39
N LYS A 36 -18.02 0.77 -4.03
CA LYS A 36 -18.73 -0.45 -3.64
C LYS A 36 -18.02 -1.23 -2.54
N ARG A 37 -16.79 -0.85 -2.18
CA ARG A 37 -16.03 -1.53 -1.13
C ARG A 37 -16.68 -1.27 0.24
N PRO A 38 -16.64 -2.24 1.17
CA PRO A 38 -17.14 -2.02 2.51
C PRO A 38 -16.43 -0.84 3.20
N ALA A 39 -17.18 -0.09 4.00
CA ALA A 39 -16.61 0.97 4.83
C ALA A 39 -15.62 0.38 5.85
N ILE A 40 -14.51 1.07 6.07
CA ILE A 40 -13.50 0.69 7.05
C ILE A 40 -14.00 1.11 8.44
N ASN A 41 -13.91 0.22 9.43
CA ASN A 41 -14.15 0.56 10.82
C ASN A 41 -12.99 1.40 11.36
N VAL A 42 -13.14 2.72 11.38
CA VAL A 42 -12.12 3.65 11.87
C VAL A 42 -12.50 4.24 13.23
N VAL A 43 -11.52 4.34 14.14
CA VAL A 43 -11.70 5.00 15.45
C VAL A 43 -11.58 6.53 15.32
N ASN A 44 -10.67 7.02 14.46
CA ASN A 44 -10.51 8.45 14.17
C ASN A 44 -9.95 8.68 12.75
N ALA A 45 -10.67 9.43 11.91
CA ALA A 45 -10.29 9.69 10.53
C ALA A 45 -8.94 10.44 10.38
N LYS A 46 -8.59 11.34 11.31
CA LYS A 46 -7.37 12.15 11.22
C LYS A 46 -6.08 11.32 11.25
N ASN A 47 -6.10 10.18 11.91
CA ASN A 47 -4.91 9.33 12.06
C ASN A 47 -4.78 8.31 10.92
N GLU A 48 -5.90 7.96 10.30
CA GLU A 48 -6.01 6.84 9.35
C GLU A 48 -5.89 7.27 7.89
N PHE A 49 -6.34 8.49 7.55
CA PHE A 49 -6.35 8.99 6.19
C PHE A 49 -5.27 10.06 5.97
N ASN A 50 -4.69 10.08 4.78
CA ASN A 50 -3.88 11.21 4.34
C ASN A 50 -4.80 12.30 3.78
N GLU A 51 -4.47 13.57 4.05
CA GLU A 51 -5.16 14.71 3.41
C GLU A 51 -4.89 14.69 1.91
N ILE A 52 -5.98 14.78 1.13
CA ILE A 52 -5.87 14.91 -0.32
C ILE A 52 -5.51 16.38 -0.59
N MET A 53 -4.29 16.64 -1.05
CA MET A 53 -3.93 17.93 -1.64
C MET A 53 -4.18 17.82 -3.14
N GLU A 54 -5.06 18.67 -3.68
CA GLU A 54 -5.19 18.82 -5.14
C GLU A 54 -3.95 19.55 -5.67
N ASP A 55 -3.39 19.07 -6.79
CA ASP A 55 -2.32 19.74 -7.54
C ASP A 55 -2.86 20.96 -8.32
#